data_AF-A0A5N7RRT4-F1
#
_entry.id   AF-A0A5N7RRT4-F1
#
_cell.length_a   1.000
_cell.length_b   1.000
_cell.length_c   1.000
_cell.angle_alpha   90.00
_cell.angle_beta   90.00
_cell.angle_gamma   90.00
#
_symmetry.space_group_name_H-M   'P 1'
#
loop_
_entity.id
_entity.type
_entity.pdbx_description
1 polymer ?
#
loop_
_entity_poly.entity_id
_entity_poly.type
_entity_poly.pdbx_seq_one_letter_code
_entity_poly.pdbx_strand_id
1 'polypeptide(L)'
;MPSVNSPLSSPSALAGTAAQGLAPAGGPPPAGTSPPPAPHRDPFQPPAIHLAGRRRPSGLIPPSSEPSPTFAGLPLEMQHAVLSQLPAKDTVKVAQVSKQMRDVVKSHPHATRIQRLMSAPPPHLPDPAYLEELRACSAHLSTDDVQALAQWGLKPRDRVPRPWLPGPLLSGRGRHDAEGVAQAIDPAPRTPVTWHARPYDPLQDMMRRGRMSALLIAGGEVPPPPRPATEQRDRQLRGDTLVAILGGIGKSRDAGVYEPFLERCARPSQYAIDHIDLGPLFSRIPSFASDRICSALLDETSNEDTFLDKRRLAVSKLFLASGPLSRDSQNAIHDRARELFGSPGHLLDGSSLLGTYRIIFSAQNIATRFPDSPEQRDKWNAFREEMLPT
;
A
#
# COMPACT_ATOMS: atom_id res chain seq x y z
N MET A 1 -39.38 -8.43 34.99
CA MET A 1 -39.63 -9.77 35.61
C MET A 1 -39.77 -10.77 34.48
N PRO A 2 -39.28 -12.02 34.63
CA PRO A 2 -38.31 -12.53 35.62
C PRO A 2 -36.89 -11.95 35.37
N SER A 3 -35.76 -12.22 36.07
CA SER A 3 -35.13 -13.45 36.62
C SER A 3 -34.58 -14.38 35.51
N VAL A 4 -33.40 -15.01 35.61
CA VAL A 4 -32.86 -15.83 36.72
C VAL A 4 -31.31 -15.76 36.85
N ASN A 5 -30.85 -15.71 38.10
CA ASN A 5 -29.59 -16.14 38.77
C ASN A 5 -28.20 -16.20 38.07
N SER A 6 -27.23 -15.66 38.82
CA SER A 6 -25.77 -15.85 38.86
C SER A 6 -25.35 -17.24 39.46
N PRO A 7 -24.07 -17.55 39.80
CA PRO A 7 -22.72 -17.10 39.36
C PRO A 7 -21.65 -18.25 39.26
N LEU A 8 -20.35 -17.88 39.23
CA LEU A 8 -19.14 -18.57 39.81
C LEU A 8 -18.28 -19.61 39.02
N SER A 9 -16.97 -19.37 39.13
CA SER A 9 -15.83 -20.31 39.34
C SER A 9 -15.27 -21.24 38.25
N SER A 10 -13.99 -20.99 37.91
CA SER A 10 -12.91 -21.99 37.75
C SER A 10 -12.31 -22.32 39.15
N PRO A 11 -11.35 -23.28 39.36
CA PRO A 11 -10.44 -23.94 38.42
C PRO A 11 -10.16 -25.46 38.64
N SER A 12 -9.14 -25.99 37.93
CA SER A 12 -8.41 -27.26 38.20
C SER A 12 -9.13 -28.60 37.91
N ALA A 13 -8.47 -29.73 37.61
CA ALA A 13 -7.11 -29.99 37.08
C ALA A 13 -6.94 -31.49 36.64
N LEU A 14 -5.79 -31.80 36.05
CA LEU A 14 -5.04 -33.08 36.10
C LEU A 14 -5.34 -34.26 35.13
N ALA A 15 -4.25 -34.71 34.50
CA ALA A 15 -3.78 -36.08 34.17
C ALA A 15 -4.72 -37.16 33.58
N GLY A 16 -4.25 -37.73 32.45
CA GLY A 16 -4.47 -39.13 32.07
C GLY A 16 -3.11 -39.82 31.82
N THR A 17 -2.86 -40.96 32.47
CA THR A 17 -1.57 -41.67 32.46
C THR A 17 -1.71 -43.05 31.82
N ALA A 18 -0.71 -43.52 31.09
CA ALA A 18 -0.63 -44.90 30.60
C ALA A 18 0.77 -45.50 30.85
N ALA A 19 0.83 -46.73 31.39
CA ALA A 19 2.05 -47.52 31.59
C ALA A 19 2.58 -48.05 30.24
N GLN A 20 3.89 -48.17 29.98
CA GLN A 20 4.91 -49.02 30.62
C GLN A 20 4.58 -50.52 30.63
N GLY A 21 5.49 -51.32 30.03
CA GLY A 21 5.43 -52.78 29.93
C GLY A 21 6.71 -53.44 30.45
N LEU A 22 6.66 -54.76 30.63
CA LEU A 22 7.57 -55.53 31.51
C LEU A 22 9.02 -55.73 31.01
N ALA A 23 9.88 -56.06 31.98
CA ALA A 23 11.26 -56.54 31.80
C ALA A 23 11.35 -58.05 31.48
N PRO A 24 12.57 -58.63 31.46
CA PRO A 24 12.86 -59.69 32.45
C PRO A 24 14.13 -59.44 33.27
N ALA A 25 14.38 -60.29 34.28
CA ALA A 25 15.35 -60.05 35.36
C ALA A 25 16.44 -61.15 35.49
N GLY A 26 17.50 -60.84 36.25
CA GLY A 26 18.55 -61.76 36.72
C GLY A 26 19.37 -61.08 37.83
N GLY A 27 19.65 -61.78 38.94
CA GLY A 27 20.13 -61.16 40.21
C GLY A 27 21.63 -61.31 40.54
N PRO A 28 22.12 -60.57 41.56
CA PRO A 28 23.49 -60.65 42.14
C PRO A 28 23.49 -61.56 43.41
N PRO A 29 24.50 -61.61 44.32
CA PRO A 29 25.84 -60.96 44.42
C PRO A 29 26.94 -62.03 44.76
N PRO A 30 28.00 -61.86 45.62
CA PRO A 30 28.79 -60.69 46.08
C PRO A 30 30.36 -60.85 46.05
N ALA A 31 31.07 -59.73 46.35
CA ALA A 31 32.35 -59.59 47.11
C ALA A 31 33.72 -60.18 46.65
N GLY A 32 34.79 -59.38 46.80
CA GLY A 32 36.12 -59.88 47.24
C GLY A 32 37.40 -59.34 46.56
N THR A 33 38.21 -58.56 47.30
CA THR A 33 39.72 -58.47 47.29
C THR A 33 40.55 -58.30 45.99
N SER A 34 41.33 -57.21 45.95
CA SER A 34 42.64 -57.05 45.24
C SER A 34 43.76 -57.88 45.91
N PRO A 35 45.05 -57.95 45.45
CA PRO A 35 45.86 -57.07 44.57
C PRO A 35 46.32 -57.86 43.30
N PRO A 36 47.56 -57.86 42.68
CA PRO A 36 48.82 -57.09 42.80
C PRO A 36 49.23 -56.28 41.53
N PRO A 37 50.34 -55.50 41.52
CA PRO A 37 50.76 -54.68 40.36
C PRO A 37 51.68 -55.39 39.34
N ALA A 38 51.72 -54.86 38.11
CA ALA A 38 52.64 -55.27 37.04
C ALA A 38 54.07 -54.68 37.23
N PRO A 39 55.12 -55.31 36.66
CA PRO A 39 56.49 -55.17 37.17
C PRO A 39 57.26 -53.91 36.74
N HIS A 40 58.32 -53.65 37.49
CA HIS A 40 59.34 -52.63 37.24
C HIS A 40 59.96 -52.79 35.84
N ARG A 41 60.18 -51.68 35.13
CA ARG A 41 60.91 -51.67 33.85
C ARG A 41 62.39 -51.37 34.12
N ASP A 42 63.28 -52.17 33.56
CA ASP A 42 64.73 -51.97 33.69
C ASP A 42 65.24 -50.91 32.68
N PRO A 43 66.22 -50.04 32.99
CA PRO A 43 66.54 -48.89 32.13
C PRO A 43 67.41 -49.19 30.89
N PHE A 44 67.98 -50.40 30.75
CA PHE A 44 69.16 -50.64 29.89
C PHE A 44 69.00 -51.76 28.84
N GLN A 45 67.96 -51.72 27.98
CA GLN A 45 67.88 -52.67 26.85
C GLN A 45 67.25 -52.12 25.55
N PRO A 46 68.06 -51.57 24.62
CA PRO A 46 67.84 -51.67 23.16
C PRO A 46 68.20 -53.10 22.68
N PRO A 47 67.74 -53.61 21.51
CA PRO A 47 67.74 -52.95 20.19
C PRO A 47 66.41 -53.20 19.40
N ALA A 48 66.24 -52.97 18.09
CA ALA A 48 67.18 -52.59 17.03
C ALA A 48 66.56 -51.58 16.03
N ILE A 49 67.43 -50.78 15.40
CA ILE A 49 67.09 -49.82 14.34
C ILE A 49 67.44 -50.44 12.97
N HIS A 50 67.02 -49.80 11.86
CA HIS A 50 67.41 -50.10 10.46
C HIS A 50 66.59 -51.14 9.67
N LEU A 51 65.28 -50.94 9.57
CA LEU A 51 64.52 -51.29 8.35
C LEU A 51 63.39 -50.27 8.06
N ALA A 52 63.77 -48.99 7.91
CA ALA A 52 62.83 -47.88 7.71
C ALA A 52 63.25 -46.90 6.58
N GLY A 53 63.96 -47.39 5.57
CA GLY A 53 64.30 -46.60 4.39
C GLY A 53 63.07 -46.31 3.52
N ARG A 54 62.71 -45.04 3.34
CA ARG A 54 61.64 -44.55 2.44
C ARG A 54 60.21 -45.03 2.76
N ARG A 55 59.77 -44.92 4.02
CA ARG A 55 58.35 -44.58 4.25
C ARG A 55 58.06 -43.24 3.60
N ARG A 56 57.05 -43.14 2.73
CA ARG A 56 56.44 -41.84 2.39
C ARG A 56 55.79 -41.26 3.67
N PRO A 57 55.84 -39.94 3.91
CA PRO A 57 55.17 -39.35 5.06
C PRO A 57 53.65 -39.41 4.85
N SER A 58 53.00 -40.38 5.49
CA SER A 58 51.56 -40.35 5.77
C SER A 58 51.28 -39.23 6.78
N GLY A 59 51.27 -38.00 6.30
CA GLY A 59 51.30 -36.79 7.15
C GLY A 59 50.99 -35.48 6.42
N LEU A 60 50.52 -35.53 5.16
CA LEU A 60 49.73 -34.42 4.64
C LEU A 60 48.31 -34.59 5.15
N ILE A 61 47.97 -33.79 6.16
CA ILE A 61 46.59 -33.48 6.53
C ILE A 61 45.88 -33.04 5.24
N PRO A 62 44.75 -33.67 4.83
CA PRO A 62 43.98 -33.13 3.72
C PRO A 62 43.61 -31.69 4.10
N PRO A 63 43.71 -30.70 3.17
CA PRO A 63 43.22 -29.36 3.48
C PRO A 63 41.80 -29.51 4.02
N SER A 64 41.46 -28.79 5.11
CA SER A 64 40.18 -28.96 5.76
C SER A 64 39.08 -28.56 4.80
N SER A 65 38.52 -29.55 4.10
CA SER A 65 37.35 -29.42 3.24
C SER A 65 36.14 -29.29 4.13
N GLU A 66 36.10 -28.21 4.91
CA GLU A 66 34.86 -27.69 5.47
C GLU A 66 33.87 -27.58 4.30
N PRO A 67 32.76 -28.33 4.31
CA PRO A 67 31.81 -28.29 3.21
C PRO A 67 31.28 -26.86 3.14
N SER A 68 31.61 -26.15 2.05
CA SER A 68 31.37 -24.72 1.90
C SER A 68 29.92 -24.42 2.31
N PRO A 69 29.68 -23.50 3.26
CA PRO A 69 28.48 -23.48 4.09
C PRO A 69 27.22 -23.43 3.23
N THR A 70 26.60 -24.60 3.06
CA THR A 70 25.46 -24.72 2.15
C THR A 70 24.26 -24.01 2.76
N PHE A 71 23.42 -23.41 1.90
CA PHE A 71 22.18 -22.76 2.33
C PHE A 71 21.31 -23.67 3.22
N ALA A 72 21.30 -24.97 2.91
CA ALA A 72 20.63 -26.04 3.63
C ALA A 72 21.12 -26.26 5.08
N GLY A 73 22.31 -25.77 5.44
CA GLY A 73 22.89 -25.83 6.78
C GLY A 73 22.70 -24.56 7.62
N LEU A 74 22.07 -23.51 7.09
CA LEU A 74 21.69 -22.33 7.86
C LEU A 74 20.51 -22.64 8.81
N PRO A 75 20.33 -21.89 9.91
CA PRO A 75 19.09 -21.92 10.70
C PRO A 75 17.85 -21.69 9.82
N LEU A 76 16.73 -22.33 10.15
CA LEU A 76 15.52 -22.32 9.32
C LEU A 76 14.98 -20.88 9.14
N GLU A 77 15.12 -20.06 10.17
CA GLU A 77 14.76 -18.65 10.21
C GLU A 77 15.57 -17.84 9.18
N MET A 78 16.86 -18.13 9.02
CA MET A 78 17.71 -17.50 8.01
C MET A 78 17.37 -17.99 6.60
N GLN A 79 17.05 -19.28 6.45
CA GLN A 79 16.57 -19.81 5.16
C GLN A 79 15.25 -19.16 4.75
N HIS A 80 14.31 -19.01 5.68
CA HIS A 80 13.01 -18.34 5.50
C HIS A 80 13.15 -16.84 5.21
N ALA A 81 14.07 -16.15 5.88
CA ALA A 81 14.37 -14.74 5.62
C ALA A 81 14.88 -14.51 4.18
N VAL A 82 15.74 -15.39 3.66
CA VAL A 82 16.21 -15.32 2.27
C VAL A 82 15.11 -15.70 1.28
N LEU A 83 14.29 -16.72 1.56
CA LEU A 83 13.12 -17.05 0.72
C LEU A 83 12.15 -15.86 0.58
N SER A 84 12.00 -15.03 1.62
CA SER A 84 11.17 -13.81 1.57
C SER A 84 11.73 -12.70 0.68
N GLN A 85 12.97 -12.81 0.18
CA GLN A 85 13.55 -11.85 -0.78
C GLN A 85 13.49 -12.35 -2.22
N LEU A 86 13.23 -13.64 -2.45
CA LEU A 86 13.24 -14.23 -3.80
C LEU A 86 11.90 -14.04 -4.51
N PRO A 87 11.90 -13.67 -5.81
CA PRO A 87 10.69 -13.65 -6.62
C PRO A 87 9.97 -14.99 -6.60
N ALA A 88 8.63 -14.98 -6.68
CA ALA A 88 7.80 -16.18 -6.61
C ALA A 88 8.23 -17.28 -7.60
N LYS A 89 8.72 -16.87 -8.79
CA LYS A 89 9.24 -17.75 -9.84
C LYS A 89 10.53 -18.47 -9.46
N ASP A 90 11.41 -17.84 -8.67
CA ASP A 90 12.70 -18.39 -8.26
C ASP A 90 12.54 -19.26 -7.01
N THR A 91 11.61 -18.94 -6.12
CA THR A 91 11.18 -19.83 -5.03
C THR A 91 10.66 -21.18 -5.56
N VAL A 92 10.01 -21.21 -6.72
CA VAL A 92 9.64 -22.47 -7.41
C VAL A 92 10.87 -23.24 -7.90
N LYS A 93 11.90 -22.57 -8.44
CA LYS A 93 13.17 -23.22 -8.83
C LYS A 93 13.87 -23.81 -7.61
N VAL A 94 13.95 -23.08 -6.50
CA VAL A 94 14.53 -23.56 -5.23
C VAL A 94 13.85 -24.85 -4.76
N ALA A 95 12.51 -24.93 -4.82
CA ALA A 95 11.75 -26.14 -4.48
C ALA A 95 11.97 -27.34 -5.44
N GLN A 96 12.66 -27.13 -6.56
CA GLN A 96 13.06 -28.18 -7.52
C GLN A 96 14.50 -28.66 -7.30
N VAL A 97 15.40 -27.85 -6.69
CA VAL A 97 16.83 -28.17 -6.49
C VAL A 97 17.04 -29.44 -5.66
N SER A 98 16.31 -29.62 -4.56
CA SER A 98 16.42 -30.82 -3.72
C SER A 98 15.15 -31.09 -2.94
N LYS A 99 15.03 -32.30 -2.36
CA LYS A 99 13.94 -32.63 -1.43
C LYS A 99 13.94 -31.69 -0.23
N GLN A 100 15.10 -31.46 0.38
CA GLN A 100 15.23 -30.56 1.54
C GLN A 100 14.76 -29.14 1.19
N MET A 101 15.17 -28.58 0.04
CA MET A 101 14.73 -27.24 -0.35
C MET A 101 13.23 -27.16 -0.65
N ARG A 102 12.63 -28.23 -1.16
CA ARG A 102 11.17 -28.35 -1.30
C ARG A 102 10.45 -28.32 0.05
N ASP A 103 11.00 -28.99 1.04
CA ASP A 103 10.42 -29.08 2.38
C ASP A 103 10.63 -27.75 3.18
N VAL A 104 11.74 -27.03 2.93
CA VAL A 104 11.97 -25.65 3.43
C VAL A 104 10.99 -24.65 2.80
N VAL A 105 10.79 -24.69 1.48
CA VAL A 105 9.81 -23.82 0.79
C VAL A 105 8.38 -24.14 1.24
N LYS A 106 8.03 -25.41 1.45
CA LYS A 106 6.72 -25.83 1.97
C LYS A 106 6.45 -25.42 3.43
N SER A 107 7.49 -25.34 4.26
CA SER A 107 7.39 -24.90 5.65
C SER A 107 7.39 -23.38 5.80
N HIS A 108 7.73 -22.61 4.76
CA HIS A 108 7.66 -21.15 4.77
C HIS A 108 6.19 -20.66 4.78
N PRO A 109 5.75 -19.89 5.80
CA PRO A 109 4.32 -19.60 6.03
C PRO A 109 3.59 -18.89 4.88
N HIS A 110 4.32 -18.16 4.03
CA HIS A 110 3.75 -17.38 2.92
C HIS A 110 4.13 -17.88 1.52
N ALA A 111 5.12 -18.77 1.35
CA ALA A 111 5.68 -19.08 0.02
C ALA A 111 4.63 -19.67 -0.93
N THR A 112 3.87 -20.68 -0.49
CA THR A 112 2.82 -21.31 -1.29
C THR A 112 1.67 -20.35 -1.64
N ARG A 113 1.40 -19.35 -0.78
CA ARG A 113 0.37 -18.32 -1.01
C ARG A 113 0.84 -17.32 -2.07
N ILE A 114 2.07 -16.83 -1.92
CA ILE A 114 2.73 -15.95 -2.91
C ILE A 114 2.83 -16.64 -4.27
N GLN A 115 3.22 -17.92 -4.31
CA GLN A 115 3.24 -18.71 -5.53
C GLN A 115 1.85 -18.76 -6.20
N ARG A 116 0.77 -18.95 -5.43
CA ARG A 116 -0.61 -18.92 -5.95
C ARG A 116 -0.94 -17.55 -6.54
N LEU A 117 -0.74 -16.47 -5.78
CA LEU A 117 -0.99 -15.08 -6.19
C LEU A 117 -0.27 -14.68 -7.48
N MET A 118 0.93 -15.24 -7.73
CA MET A 118 1.76 -14.96 -8.90
C MET A 118 1.64 -15.98 -10.05
N SER A 119 0.92 -17.10 -9.86
CA SER A 119 0.79 -18.17 -10.87
C SER A 119 -0.26 -17.89 -11.96
N ALA A 120 -1.19 -16.98 -11.71
CA ALA A 120 -2.29 -16.62 -12.60
C ALA A 120 -2.43 -15.09 -12.69
N PRO A 121 -3.06 -14.55 -13.75
CA PRO A 121 -3.46 -13.15 -13.78
C PRO A 121 -4.38 -12.82 -12.59
N PRO A 122 -4.25 -11.64 -11.96
CA PRO A 122 -5.22 -11.19 -10.96
C PRO A 122 -6.65 -11.18 -11.54
N PRO A 123 -7.69 -11.42 -10.73
CA PRO A 123 -9.08 -11.44 -11.20
C PRO A 123 -9.46 -10.10 -11.85
N HIS A 124 -10.53 -10.10 -12.66
CA HIS A 124 -10.99 -8.87 -13.33
C HIS A 124 -11.72 -7.92 -12.36
N LEU A 125 -12.42 -8.49 -11.38
CA LEU A 125 -13.14 -7.78 -10.32
C LEU A 125 -12.47 -8.04 -8.96
N PRO A 126 -12.63 -7.13 -7.98
CA PRO A 126 -12.08 -7.28 -6.63
C PRO A 126 -12.78 -8.42 -5.87
N ASP A 127 -12.15 -9.60 -5.82
CA ASP A 127 -12.55 -10.71 -4.94
C ASP A 127 -12.07 -10.47 -3.50
N PRO A 128 -12.96 -10.49 -2.48
CA PRO A 128 -12.58 -10.37 -1.07
C PRO A 128 -11.52 -11.39 -0.61
N ALA A 129 -11.56 -12.63 -1.08
CA ALA A 129 -10.61 -13.67 -0.64
C ALA A 129 -9.20 -13.42 -1.20
N TYR A 130 -9.08 -13.13 -2.51
CA TYR A 130 -7.85 -12.67 -3.13
C TYR A 130 -7.30 -11.40 -2.46
N LEU A 131 -8.17 -10.44 -2.14
CA LEU A 131 -7.79 -9.20 -1.45
C LEU A 131 -7.27 -9.43 -0.01
N GLU A 132 -7.78 -10.44 0.70
CA GLU A 132 -7.29 -10.81 2.03
C GLU A 132 -5.95 -11.56 1.94
N GLU A 133 -5.84 -12.57 1.07
CA GLU A 133 -4.58 -13.30 0.84
C GLU A 133 -3.46 -12.37 0.36
N LEU A 134 -3.79 -11.38 -0.48
CA LEU A 134 -2.84 -10.37 -0.97
C LEU A 134 -2.34 -9.44 0.14
N ARG A 135 -3.23 -8.90 1.00
CA ARG A 135 -2.81 -8.08 2.15
C ARG A 135 -1.98 -8.89 3.13
N ALA A 136 -2.37 -10.14 3.42
CA ALA A 136 -1.65 -11.04 4.31
C ALA A 136 -0.25 -11.42 3.79
N CYS A 137 -0.02 -11.39 2.47
CA CYS A 137 1.29 -11.67 1.86
C CYS A 137 2.08 -10.41 1.48
N SER A 138 1.48 -9.21 1.51
CA SER A 138 2.05 -7.95 1.02
C SER A 138 3.49 -7.65 1.50
N ALA A 139 3.75 -7.85 2.79
CA ALA A 139 5.06 -7.64 3.42
C ALA A 139 6.12 -8.70 3.08
N HIS A 140 5.72 -9.82 2.44
CA HIS A 140 6.56 -10.99 2.14
C HIS A 140 6.78 -11.21 0.63
N LEU A 141 6.18 -10.39 -0.22
CA LEU A 141 6.47 -10.35 -1.66
C LEU A 141 7.89 -9.81 -1.93
N SER A 142 8.53 -10.27 -3.00
CA SER A 142 9.72 -9.57 -3.52
C SER A 142 9.34 -8.22 -4.15
N THR A 143 10.31 -7.31 -4.30
CA THR A 143 10.10 -6.03 -5.01
C THR A 143 9.65 -6.25 -6.46
N ASP A 144 10.17 -7.30 -7.12
CA ASP A 144 9.78 -7.69 -8.48
C ASP A 144 8.32 -8.17 -8.56
N ASP A 145 7.87 -8.96 -7.58
CA ASP A 145 6.47 -9.43 -7.52
C ASP A 145 5.52 -8.24 -7.26
N VAL A 146 5.89 -7.31 -6.36
CA VAL A 146 5.13 -6.06 -6.12
C VAL A 146 5.08 -5.22 -7.38
N GLN A 147 6.20 -5.00 -8.08
CA GLN A 147 6.23 -4.21 -9.31
C GLN A 147 5.41 -4.88 -10.43
N ALA A 148 5.45 -6.20 -10.55
CA ALA A 148 4.66 -6.95 -11.51
C ALA A 148 3.14 -6.82 -11.23
N LEU A 149 2.71 -6.97 -9.97
CA LEU A 149 1.31 -6.79 -9.58
C LEU A 149 0.84 -5.33 -9.70
N ALA A 150 1.69 -4.35 -9.40
CA ALA A 150 1.41 -2.94 -9.64
C ALA A 150 1.24 -2.64 -11.15
N GLN A 151 2.07 -3.25 -12.02
CA GLN A 151 1.88 -3.17 -13.47
C GLN A 151 0.57 -3.80 -13.94
N TRP A 152 0.13 -4.93 -13.36
CA TRP A 152 -1.20 -5.50 -13.63
C TRP A 152 -2.36 -4.56 -13.22
N GLY A 153 -2.17 -3.76 -12.17
CA GLY A 153 -3.14 -2.76 -11.73
C GLY A 153 -3.22 -1.54 -12.66
N LEU A 154 -2.06 -0.96 -12.96
CA LEU A 154 -1.90 0.35 -13.60
C LEU A 154 -1.83 0.31 -15.13
N LYS A 155 -1.15 -0.70 -15.69
CA LYS A 155 -0.85 -0.84 -17.14
C LYS A 155 -1.08 -2.30 -17.59
N PRO A 156 -2.32 -2.81 -17.46
CA PRO A 156 -2.66 -4.23 -17.64
C PRO A 156 -2.35 -4.75 -19.04
N ARG A 157 -1.58 -5.84 -19.11
CA ARG A 157 -1.17 -6.48 -20.38
C ARG A 157 -2.35 -7.10 -21.14
N ASP A 158 -3.37 -7.55 -20.42
CA ASP A 158 -4.63 -8.08 -20.95
C ASP A 158 -5.68 -6.99 -21.26
N ARG A 159 -5.32 -5.70 -21.10
CA ARG A 159 -6.19 -4.52 -21.23
C ARG A 159 -7.35 -4.44 -20.23
N VAL A 160 -7.42 -5.30 -19.20
CA VAL A 160 -8.49 -5.23 -18.18
C VAL A 160 -8.04 -4.34 -17.01
N PRO A 161 -8.66 -3.17 -16.79
CA PRO A 161 -8.24 -2.22 -15.74
C PRO A 161 -8.48 -2.80 -14.33
N ARG A 162 -7.47 -2.69 -13.47
CA ARG A 162 -7.53 -3.15 -12.07
C ARG A 162 -6.99 -2.08 -11.09
N PRO A 163 -7.55 -0.85 -11.08
CA PRO A 163 -7.06 0.23 -10.20
C PRO A 163 -7.22 -0.08 -8.70
N TRP A 164 -8.06 -1.07 -8.35
CA TRP A 164 -8.21 -1.60 -7.00
C TRP A 164 -7.00 -2.43 -6.51
N LEU A 165 -6.14 -2.92 -7.41
CA LEU A 165 -5.08 -3.88 -7.10
C LEU A 165 -3.88 -3.29 -6.33
N PRO A 166 -3.36 -2.08 -6.63
CA PRO A 166 -2.10 -1.64 -6.00
C PRO A 166 -2.24 -1.19 -4.54
N GLY A 167 -3.42 -0.75 -4.09
CA GLY A 167 -3.63 -0.36 -2.68
C GLY A 167 -3.38 -1.53 -1.70
N PRO A 168 -4.04 -2.69 -1.87
CA PRO A 168 -3.80 -3.90 -1.07
C PRO A 168 -2.36 -4.44 -1.08
N LEU A 169 -1.57 -4.18 -2.14
CA LEU A 169 -0.13 -4.51 -2.16
C LEU A 169 0.65 -3.73 -1.10
N LEU A 170 0.15 -2.55 -0.73
CA LEU A 170 0.85 -1.58 0.10
C LEU A 170 0.47 -1.65 1.59
N SER A 171 -0.53 -2.45 1.98
CA SER A 171 -0.97 -2.59 3.38
C SER A 171 0.14 -3.04 4.36
N GLY A 172 1.18 -3.71 3.87
CA GLY A 172 2.35 -4.16 4.63
C GLY A 172 3.66 -3.51 4.21
N ARG A 173 3.62 -2.36 3.53
CA ARG A 173 4.76 -1.73 2.84
C ARG A 173 5.11 -0.36 3.42
N GLY A 174 6.33 0.10 3.13
CA GLY A 174 6.81 1.44 3.50
C GLY A 174 6.76 2.45 2.36
N ARG A 175 7.06 3.72 2.68
CA ARG A 175 7.08 4.86 1.71
C ARG A 175 7.80 4.59 0.39
N HIS A 176 8.92 3.85 0.39
CA HIS A 176 9.71 3.62 -0.82
C HIS A 176 8.97 2.79 -1.88
N ASP A 177 8.35 1.66 -1.47
CA ASP A 177 7.54 0.83 -2.35
C ASP A 177 6.30 1.58 -2.86
N ALA A 178 5.69 2.40 -1.99
CA ALA A 178 4.56 3.25 -2.35
C ALA A 178 4.94 4.33 -3.39
N GLU A 179 6.11 4.95 -3.28
CA GLU A 179 6.59 5.94 -4.26
C GLU A 179 6.86 5.30 -5.62
N GLY A 180 7.40 4.07 -5.65
CA GLY A 180 7.55 3.30 -6.89
C GLY A 180 6.21 2.98 -7.58
N VAL A 181 5.16 2.69 -6.80
CA VAL A 181 3.79 2.54 -7.33
C VAL A 181 3.22 3.87 -7.80
N ALA A 182 3.42 4.95 -7.04
CA ALA A 182 2.90 6.28 -7.35
C ALA A 182 3.51 6.86 -8.64
N GLN A 183 4.83 6.71 -8.84
CA GLN A 183 5.53 7.09 -10.08
C GLN A 183 5.02 6.35 -11.32
N ALA A 184 4.44 5.15 -11.16
CA ALA A 184 3.83 4.43 -12.27
C ALA A 184 2.43 4.96 -12.65
N ILE A 185 1.76 5.72 -11.77
CA ILE A 185 0.54 6.49 -12.05
C ILE A 185 0.86 7.78 -12.80
N ASP A 186 1.98 8.43 -12.45
CA ASP A 186 2.39 9.75 -12.95
C ASP A 186 2.32 9.84 -14.49
N PRO A 187 1.97 11.02 -15.06
CA PRO A 187 2.02 11.21 -16.50
C PRO A 187 3.43 10.91 -16.99
N ALA A 188 3.55 10.03 -17.98
CA ALA A 188 4.84 9.70 -18.59
C ALA A 188 5.55 11.00 -18.97
N PRO A 189 6.87 11.12 -18.70
CA PRO A 189 7.60 12.34 -19.02
C PRO A 189 7.37 12.65 -20.49
N ARG A 190 6.79 13.83 -20.77
CA ARG A 190 6.53 14.27 -22.14
C ARG A 190 7.89 14.29 -22.83
N THR A 191 8.18 13.28 -23.65
CA THR A 191 9.21 13.40 -24.68
C THR A 191 8.89 14.70 -25.41
N PRO A 192 9.83 15.65 -25.51
CA PRO A 192 9.56 16.88 -26.22
C PRO A 192 9.19 16.46 -27.63
N VAL A 193 7.92 16.68 -28.00
CA VAL A 193 7.41 16.25 -29.30
C VAL A 193 8.32 16.93 -30.31
N THR A 194 9.15 16.14 -30.99
CA THR A 194 9.85 16.60 -32.18
C THR A 194 8.75 17.04 -33.10
N TRP A 195 8.61 18.36 -33.28
CA TRP A 195 7.62 18.96 -34.15
C TRP A 195 8.06 18.64 -35.59
N HIS A 196 7.86 17.39 -36.00
CA HIS A 196 7.92 16.95 -37.38
C HIS A 196 6.99 17.87 -38.13
N ALA A 197 7.59 18.79 -38.89
CA ALA A 197 6.89 19.97 -39.37
C ALA A 197 5.66 19.51 -40.15
N ARG A 198 4.47 19.89 -39.67
CA ARG A 198 3.30 19.87 -40.54
C ARG A 198 3.66 20.67 -41.79
N PRO A 199 3.34 20.19 -43.00
CA PRO A 199 3.54 20.99 -44.20
C PRO A 199 2.89 22.35 -43.98
N TYR A 200 3.63 23.42 -44.27
CA TYR A 200 3.25 24.78 -43.95
C TYR A 200 1.93 25.12 -44.66
N ASP A 201 0.86 25.28 -43.88
CA ASP A 201 -0.46 25.71 -44.36
C ASP A 201 -0.54 27.24 -44.23
N PRO A 202 -0.40 28.00 -45.34
CA PRO A 202 -0.44 29.46 -45.29
C PRO A 202 -1.82 29.99 -44.89
N LEU A 203 -2.92 29.24 -45.08
CA LEU A 203 -4.26 29.68 -44.67
C LEU A 203 -4.43 29.59 -43.16
N GLN A 204 -3.93 28.52 -42.52
CA GLN A 204 -3.92 28.45 -41.05
C GLN A 204 -3.05 29.55 -40.43
N ASP A 205 -1.85 29.80 -40.95
CA ASP A 205 -0.98 30.82 -40.36
C ASP A 205 -1.51 32.25 -40.62
N MET A 206 -2.13 32.51 -41.78
CA MET A 206 -2.81 33.78 -42.06
C MET A 206 -4.01 34.00 -41.13
N MET A 207 -4.87 33.00 -40.92
CA MET A 207 -5.97 33.08 -39.94
C MET A 207 -5.46 33.26 -38.51
N ARG A 208 -4.34 32.62 -38.16
CA ARG A 208 -3.71 32.75 -36.83
C ARG A 208 -3.14 34.15 -36.60
N ARG A 209 -2.46 34.74 -37.59
CA ARG A 209 -1.98 36.13 -37.56
C ARG A 209 -3.14 37.14 -37.53
N GLY A 210 -4.22 36.88 -38.28
CA GLY A 210 -5.45 37.67 -38.21
C GLY A 210 -6.07 37.70 -36.81
N ARG A 211 -6.18 36.53 -36.16
CA ARG A 211 -6.63 36.44 -34.76
C ARG A 211 -5.69 37.12 -33.77
N MET A 212 -4.37 36.95 -33.93
CA MET A 212 -3.37 37.65 -33.09
C MET A 212 -3.50 39.18 -33.21
N SER A 213 -3.69 39.71 -34.42
CA SER A 213 -3.89 41.14 -34.65
C SER A 213 -5.19 41.65 -34.04
N ALA A 214 -6.28 40.89 -34.16
CA ALA A 214 -7.55 41.22 -33.52
C ALA A 214 -7.45 41.24 -31.98
N LEU A 215 -6.72 40.30 -31.38
CA LEU A 215 -6.50 40.23 -29.92
C LEU A 215 -5.61 41.38 -29.41
N LEU A 216 -4.56 41.74 -30.16
CA LEU A 216 -3.71 42.90 -29.87
C LEU A 216 -4.48 44.24 -29.93
N ILE A 217 -5.51 44.34 -30.78
CA ILE A 217 -6.38 45.52 -30.86
C ILE A 217 -7.46 45.51 -29.75
N ALA A 218 -7.90 44.32 -29.33
CA ALA A 218 -8.96 44.17 -28.32
C ALA A 218 -8.45 44.14 -26.86
N GLY A 219 -7.14 44.05 -26.63
CA GLY A 219 -6.55 43.96 -25.28
C GLY A 219 -6.86 42.67 -24.51
N GLY A 220 -7.45 41.66 -25.18
CA GLY A 220 -7.86 40.41 -24.56
C GLY A 220 -6.73 39.37 -24.53
N GLU A 221 -6.43 38.83 -23.34
CA GLU A 221 -5.55 37.67 -23.22
C GLU A 221 -6.08 36.47 -23.98
N VAL A 222 -5.16 35.62 -24.46
CA VAL A 222 -5.52 34.40 -25.19
C VAL A 222 -6.05 33.37 -24.19
N PRO A 223 -7.35 33.00 -24.21
CA PRO A 223 -7.83 31.93 -23.34
C PRO A 223 -7.06 30.64 -23.65
N PRO A 224 -6.62 29.88 -22.63
CA PRO A 224 -5.76 28.71 -22.84
C PRO A 224 -6.44 27.73 -23.79
N PRO A 225 -5.72 27.19 -24.80
CA PRO A 225 -6.32 26.38 -25.85
C PRO A 225 -7.05 25.18 -25.24
N PRO A 226 -8.23 24.80 -25.78
CA PRO A 226 -9.02 23.69 -25.23
C PRO A 226 -8.16 22.43 -25.22
N ARG A 227 -7.89 21.92 -24.01
CA ARG A 227 -7.04 20.74 -23.81
C ARG A 227 -7.65 19.56 -24.57
N PRO A 228 -6.86 18.73 -25.28
CA PRO A 228 -7.40 17.61 -26.02
C PRO A 228 -8.17 16.68 -25.07
N ALA A 229 -9.32 16.18 -25.51
CA ALA A 229 -10.23 15.40 -24.66
C ALA A 229 -9.56 14.14 -24.05
N THR A 230 -8.50 13.64 -24.69
CA THR A 230 -7.61 12.61 -24.13
C THR A 230 -6.94 13.07 -22.83
N GLU A 231 -6.30 14.24 -22.78
CA GLU A 231 -5.60 14.71 -21.56
C GLU A 231 -6.57 14.91 -20.38
N GLN A 232 -7.81 15.34 -20.62
CA GLN A 232 -8.82 15.40 -19.57
C GLN A 232 -9.18 13.99 -19.04
N ARG A 233 -9.40 13.04 -19.95
CA ARG A 233 -9.71 11.64 -19.61
C ARG A 233 -8.55 10.96 -18.89
N ASP A 234 -7.31 11.23 -19.31
CA ASP A 234 -6.09 10.70 -18.69
C ASP A 234 -5.87 11.29 -17.29
N ARG A 235 -6.18 12.59 -17.09
CA ARG A 235 -6.17 13.21 -15.75
C ARG A 235 -7.21 12.60 -14.82
N GLN A 236 -8.42 12.32 -15.32
CA GLN A 236 -9.48 11.69 -14.54
C GLN A 236 -9.11 10.25 -14.17
N LEU A 237 -8.71 9.42 -15.15
CA LEU A 237 -8.30 8.04 -14.90
C LEU A 237 -7.15 7.93 -13.88
N ARG A 238 -6.21 8.88 -13.86
CA ARG A 238 -5.18 8.97 -12.80
C ARG A 238 -5.76 9.35 -11.44
N GLY A 239 -6.73 10.28 -11.38
CA GLY A 239 -7.47 10.62 -10.15
C GLY A 239 -8.25 9.42 -9.59
N ASP A 240 -9.04 8.75 -10.44
CA ASP A 240 -9.79 7.54 -10.09
C ASP A 240 -8.86 6.44 -9.54
N THR A 241 -7.71 6.24 -10.18
CA THR A 241 -6.67 5.28 -9.76
C THR A 241 -6.05 5.68 -8.43
N LEU A 242 -5.77 6.97 -8.21
CA LEU A 242 -5.21 7.48 -6.95
C LEU A 242 -6.16 7.25 -5.76
N VAL A 243 -7.45 7.54 -5.95
CA VAL A 243 -8.52 7.30 -4.96
C VAL A 243 -8.70 5.80 -4.69
N ALA A 244 -8.71 4.97 -5.73
CA ALA A 244 -8.82 3.51 -5.60
C ALA A 244 -7.64 2.88 -4.82
N ILE A 245 -6.42 3.39 -5.03
CA ILE A 245 -5.23 2.94 -4.30
C ILE A 245 -5.31 3.37 -2.83
N LEU A 246 -5.55 4.66 -2.57
CA LEU A 246 -5.68 5.20 -1.20
C LEU A 246 -6.72 4.41 -0.37
N GLY A 247 -7.88 4.14 -0.95
CA GLY A 247 -8.95 3.37 -0.30
C GLY A 247 -8.68 1.86 -0.21
N GLY A 248 -7.70 1.34 -0.96
CA GLY A 248 -7.29 -0.06 -0.96
C GLY A 248 -6.24 -0.40 0.10
N ILE A 249 -5.37 0.56 0.47
CA ILE A 249 -4.28 0.43 1.47
C ILE A 249 -4.84 -0.01 2.83
N GLY A 250 -5.90 0.65 3.31
CA GLY A 250 -6.50 0.36 4.62
C GLY A 250 -5.54 0.60 5.80
N LYS A 251 -5.63 -0.21 6.85
CA LYS A 251 -4.81 -0.03 8.06
C LYS A 251 -3.36 -0.53 7.85
N SER A 252 -2.55 0.30 7.19
CA SER A 252 -1.11 0.10 7.04
C SER A 252 -0.37 0.09 8.38
N ARG A 253 0.79 -0.59 8.43
CA ARG A 253 1.75 -0.51 9.53
C ARG A 253 2.64 0.74 9.47
N ASP A 254 2.92 1.25 8.28
CA ASP A 254 3.66 2.50 8.06
C ASP A 254 2.69 3.59 7.57
N ALA A 255 2.63 4.72 8.27
CA ALA A 255 1.91 5.90 7.83
C ALA A 255 2.56 6.54 6.58
N GLY A 256 3.87 6.41 6.43
CA GLY A 256 4.66 6.89 5.29
C GLY A 256 4.25 6.28 3.95
N VAL A 257 3.54 5.15 3.94
CA VAL A 257 2.97 4.54 2.72
C VAL A 257 1.94 5.43 2.04
N TYR A 258 1.30 6.35 2.78
CA TYR A 258 0.31 7.29 2.25
C TYR A 258 0.95 8.52 1.58
N GLU A 259 2.13 8.94 2.03
CA GLU A 259 2.80 10.19 1.62
C GLU A 259 2.87 10.37 0.09
N PRO A 260 3.34 9.39 -0.71
CA PRO A 260 3.42 9.51 -2.17
C PRO A 260 2.11 9.87 -2.85
N PHE A 261 0.99 9.39 -2.32
CA PHE A 261 -0.34 9.60 -2.89
C PHE A 261 -0.95 10.91 -2.38
N LEU A 262 -0.71 11.27 -1.11
CA LEU A 262 -1.12 12.57 -0.54
C LEU A 262 -0.40 13.75 -1.22
N GLU A 263 0.88 13.60 -1.56
CA GLU A 263 1.65 14.55 -2.38
C GLU A 263 1.08 14.74 -3.80
N ARG A 264 0.36 13.74 -4.33
CA ARG A 264 -0.28 13.76 -5.65
C ARG A 264 -1.73 14.25 -5.57
N CYS A 265 -2.44 14.00 -4.47
CA CYS A 265 -3.70 14.69 -4.14
C CYS A 265 -3.52 16.21 -4.05
N ALA A 266 -2.38 16.68 -3.55
CA ALA A 266 -1.97 18.10 -3.56
C ALA A 266 -1.56 18.64 -4.95
N ARG A 267 -1.84 17.91 -6.04
CA ARG A 267 -1.64 18.34 -7.43
C ARG A 267 -2.92 18.11 -8.27
N PRO A 268 -4.10 18.61 -7.86
CA PRO A 268 -5.38 18.35 -8.55
C PRO A 268 -5.38 18.75 -10.03
N SER A 269 -4.58 19.75 -10.42
CA SER A 269 -4.36 20.11 -11.82
C SER A 269 -3.76 18.98 -12.69
N GLN A 270 -3.11 17.98 -12.09
CA GLN A 270 -2.51 16.79 -12.74
C GLN A 270 -3.34 15.51 -12.56
N TYR A 271 -4.17 15.45 -11.51
CA TYR A 271 -5.02 14.33 -11.09
C TYR A 271 -6.45 14.87 -10.87
N ALA A 272 -7.34 14.70 -11.85
CA ALA A 272 -8.66 15.33 -11.83
C ALA A 272 -9.64 14.55 -10.93
N ILE A 273 -9.46 14.69 -9.62
CA ILE A 273 -10.19 14.01 -8.55
C ILE A 273 -11.59 14.64 -8.38
N ASP A 274 -12.67 13.87 -8.56
CA ASP A 274 -13.99 14.33 -8.13
C ASP A 274 -14.08 14.25 -6.59
N HIS A 275 -14.51 15.35 -5.98
CA HIS A 275 -14.58 15.50 -4.54
C HIS A 275 -15.75 14.71 -3.92
N ILE A 276 -16.74 14.26 -4.71
CA ILE A 276 -17.82 13.38 -4.24
C ILE A 276 -17.28 11.99 -3.87
N ASP A 277 -16.39 11.44 -4.67
CA ASP A 277 -15.84 10.08 -4.50
C ASP A 277 -14.90 9.95 -3.29
N LEU A 278 -14.58 11.08 -2.64
CA LEU A 278 -13.80 11.13 -1.41
C LEU A 278 -14.62 10.80 -0.15
N GLY A 279 -15.95 10.95 -0.17
CA GLY A 279 -16.80 10.59 0.98
C GLY A 279 -16.64 9.12 1.43
N PRO A 280 -16.71 8.14 0.50
CA PRO A 280 -16.38 6.75 0.77
C PRO A 280 -14.90 6.49 1.11
N LEU A 281 -13.98 7.38 0.72
CA LEU A 281 -12.56 7.27 1.02
C LEU A 281 -12.24 7.67 2.46
N PHE A 282 -12.77 8.80 2.93
CA PHE A 282 -12.46 9.38 4.23
C PHE A 282 -12.87 8.50 5.42
N SER A 283 -13.81 7.58 5.24
CA SER A 283 -14.20 6.57 6.24
C SER A 283 -13.34 5.29 6.23
N ARG A 284 -12.40 5.16 5.27
CA ARG A 284 -11.57 3.95 5.07
C ARG A 284 -10.08 4.18 5.35
N ILE A 285 -9.59 5.40 5.14
CA ILE A 285 -8.19 5.79 5.40
C ILE A 285 -8.03 6.40 6.80
N PRO A 286 -6.81 6.50 7.35
CA PRO A 286 -6.57 7.20 8.62
C PRO A 286 -6.97 8.68 8.55
N SER A 287 -7.43 9.24 9.68
CA SER A 287 -7.88 10.64 9.76
C SER A 287 -6.85 11.65 9.26
N PHE A 288 -5.57 11.49 9.60
CA PHE A 288 -4.49 12.38 9.12
C PHE A 288 -4.40 12.45 7.59
N ALA A 289 -4.71 11.34 6.89
CA ALA A 289 -4.70 11.27 5.44
C ALA A 289 -5.95 11.93 4.86
N SER A 290 -7.13 11.71 5.46
CA SER A 290 -8.38 12.39 5.11
C SER A 290 -8.28 13.91 5.27
N ASP A 291 -7.74 14.37 6.40
CA ASP A 291 -7.58 15.78 6.73
C ASP A 291 -6.57 16.49 5.81
N ARG A 292 -5.47 15.82 5.46
CA ARG A 292 -4.50 16.37 4.51
C ARG A 292 -5.02 16.42 3.07
N ILE A 293 -5.85 15.45 2.65
CA ILE A 293 -6.58 15.54 1.37
C ILE A 293 -7.56 16.73 1.42
N CYS A 294 -8.23 16.94 2.55
CA CYS A 294 -9.14 18.08 2.73
C CYS A 294 -8.41 19.42 2.55
N SER A 295 -7.32 19.68 3.29
CA SER A 295 -6.51 20.89 3.13
C SER A 295 -6.09 21.09 1.66
N ALA A 296 -5.47 20.08 1.07
CA ALA A 296 -4.95 20.12 -0.30
C ALA A 296 -5.99 20.48 -1.39
N LEU A 297 -7.28 20.25 -1.13
CA LEU A 297 -8.38 20.60 -2.04
C LEU A 297 -9.04 21.95 -1.69
N LEU A 298 -9.03 22.37 -0.41
CA LEU A 298 -9.43 23.73 -0.02
C LEU A 298 -8.40 24.77 -0.50
N ASP A 299 -7.12 24.37 -0.56
CA ASP A 299 -5.97 25.16 -0.99
C ASP A 299 -5.87 25.32 -2.53
N GLU A 300 -6.72 24.67 -3.34
CA GLU A 300 -6.71 24.80 -4.82
C GLU A 300 -7.14 26.20 -5.27
N THR A 301 -6.16 27.11 -5.26
CA THR A 301 -6.28 28.55 -5.48
C THR A 301 -5.86 28.91 -6.90
N SER A 302 -6.77 28.66 -7.85
CA SER A 302 -6.75 29.44 -9.09
C SER A 302 -7.22 30.86 -8.76
N ASN A 303 -6.30 31.83 -8.81
CA ASN A 303 -6.54 33.24 -8.47
C ASN A 303 -7.30 34.01 -9.56
N GLU A 304 -8.13 33.32 -10.36
CA GLU A 304 -8.98 33.91 -11.38
C GLU A 304 -10.45 33.80 -10.93
N ASP A 305 -11.15 34.93 -10.81
CA ASP A 305 -12.55 34.97 -10.38
C ASP A 305 -13.51 34.22 -11.35
N THR A 306 -13.05 34.01 -12.59
CA THR A 306 -13.69 33.17 -13.62
C THR A 306 -13.98 31.72 -13.19
N PHE A 307 -13.44 31.27 -12.05
CA PHE A 307 -13.68 29.93 -11.49
C PHE A 307 -14.39 29.93 -10.12
N LEU A 308 -14.95 31.05 -9.65
CA LEU A 308 -15.64 31.15 -8.36
C LEU A 308 -16.72 30.07 -8.15
N ASP A 309 -17.59 29.82 -9.13
CA ASP A 309 -18.63 28.79 -9.01
C ASP A 309 -18.06 27.36 -8.99
N LYS A 310 -16.89 27.11 -9.58
CA LYS A 310 -16.20 25.83 -9.43
C LYS A 310 -15.66 25.65 -8.01
N ARG A 311 -15.11 26.72 -7.41
CA ARG A 311 -14.65 26.75 -6.01
C ARG A 311 -15.84 26.54 -5.05
N ARG A 312 -16.96 27.25 -5.25
CA ARG A 312 -18.23 27.06 -4.51
C ARG A 312 -18.73 25.62 -4.62
N LEU A 313 -18.75 25.03 -5.81
CA LEU A 313 -19.13 23.64 -6.03
C LEU A 313 -18.17 22.64 -5.39
N ALA A 314 -16.85 22.86 -5.46
CA ALA A 314 -15.83 22.00 -4.84
C ALA A 314 -16.01 21.93 -3.32
N VAL A 315 -16.17 23.09 -2.66
CA VAL A 315 -16.43 23.15 -1.20
C VAL A 315 -17.80 22.56 -0.84
N SER A 316 -18.81 22.74 -1.69
CA SER A 316 -20.13 22.10 -1.52
C SER A 316 -20.05 20.56 -1.61
N LYS A 317 -19.18 20.01 -2.48
CA LYS A 317 -18.88 18.58 -2.54
C LYS A 317 -18.09 18.11 -1.30
N LEU A 318 -17.12 18.89 -0.82
CA LEU A 318 -16.37 18.57 0.39
C LEU A 318 -17.26 18.56 1.65
N PHE A 319 -18.25 19.45 1.76
CA PHE A 319 -19.29 19.39 2.78
C PHE A 319 -20.07 18.06 2.74
N LEU A 320 -20.46 17.57 1.55
CA LEU A 320 -21.10 16.26 1.43
C LEU A 320 -20.15 15.10 1.83
N ALA A 321 -18.83 15.28 1.71
CA ALA A 321 -17.83 14.33 2.18
C ALA A 321 -17.43 14.51 3.67
N SER A 322 -17.81 15.59 4.36
CA SER A 322 -17.10 16.05 5.58
C SER A 322 -17.36 15.27 6.87
N GLY A 323 -18.40 14.41 6.92
CA GLY A 323 -18.81 13.71 8.13
C GLY A 323 -17.69 12.92 8.84
N PRO A 324 -16.87 12.12 8.12
CA PRO A 324 -15.76 11.36 8.71
C PRO A 324 -14.47 12.16 8.98
N LEU A 325 -14.42 13.46 8.64
CA LEU A 325 -13.23 14.30 8.84
C LEU A 325 -13.09 14.77 10.29
N SER A 326 -11.90 15.24 10.68
CA SER A 326 -11.73 15.87 11.99
C SER A 326 -12.49 17.19 12.11
N ARG A 327 -12.73 17.64 13.35
CA ARG A 327 -13.41 18.90 13.67
C ARG A 327 -12.72 20.11 13.01
N ASP A 328 -11.41 20.06 12.87
CA ASP A 328 -10.62 21.15 12.29
C ASP A 328 -10.76 21.20 10.76
N SER A 329 -10.74 20.05 10.08
CA SER A 329 -11.11 19.94 8.67
C SER A 329 -12.55 20.38 8.39
N GLN A 330 -13.51 20.00 9.24
CA GLN A 330 -14.91 20.44 9.14
C GLN A 330 -15.04 21.95 9.30
N ASN A 331 -14.28 22.56 10.20
CA ASN A 331 -14.19 24.01 10.36
C ASN A 331 -13.58 24.66 9.11
N ALA A 332 -12.46 24.14 8.58
CA ALA A 332 -11.81 24.68 7.39
C ALA A 332 -12.74 24.66 6.15
N ILE A 333 -13.49 23.57 5.93
CA ILE A 333 -14.52 23.51 4.88
C ILE A 333 -15.58 24.59 5.08
N HIS A 334 -16.09 24.77 6.30
CA HIS A 334 -17.10 25.78 6.60
C HIS A 334 -16.58 27.20 6.40
N ASP A 335 -15.39 27.51 6.92
CA ASP A 335 -14.89 28.87 6.95
C ASP A 335 -14.47 29.30 5.52
N ARG A 336 -13.99 28.35 4.70
CA ARG A 336 -13.84 28.49 3.24
C ARG A 336 -15.18 28.62 2.50
N ALA A 337 -16.25 27.97 2.96
CA ALA A 337 -17.60 28.17 2.41
C ALA A 337 -18.10 29.59 2.68
N ARG A 338 -17.93 30.11 3.90
CA ARG A 338 -18.27 31.51 4.23
C ARG A 338 -17.51 32.51 3.35
N GLU A 339 -16.21 32.30 3.11
CA GLU A 339 -15.42 33.13 2.19
C GLU A 339 -16.02 33.15 0.77
N LEU A 340 -16.24 31.97 0.17
CA LEU A 340 -16.65 31.83 -1.23
C LEU A 340 -18.10 32.26 -1.49
N PHE A 341 -19.00 32.09 -0.52
CA PHE A 341 -20.40 32.50 -0.64
C PHE A 341 -20.62 33.95 -0.21
N GLY A 342 -19.87 34.46 0.78
CA GLY A 342 -19.96 35.84 1.26
C GLY A 342 -19.19 36.89 0.44
N SER A 343 -18.38 36.48 -0.54
CA SER A 343 -17.58 37.39 -1.40
C SER A 343 -18.46 38.39 -2.18
N PRO A 344 -18.39 39.72 -1.89
CA PRO A 344 -19.23 40.72 -2.54
C PRO A 344 -18.70 41.06 -3.94
N GLY A 345 -19.46 40.68 -4.98
CA GLY A 345 -19.12 40.97 -6.37
C GLY A 345 -19.83 40.03 -7.35
N HIS A 346 -20.03 38.77 -6.96
CA HIS A 346 -20.82 37.79 -7.71
C HIS A 346 -21.99 37.26 -6.88
N LEU A 347 -23.13 37.96 -7.02
CA LEU A 347 -24.45 37.40 -6.72
C LEU A 347 -24.66 36.09 -7.48
N LEU A 348 -25.50 35.20 -6.94
CA LEU A 348 -25.84 33.92 -7.56
C LEU A 348 -26.88 34.12 -8.68
N ASP A 349 -26.47 34.78 -9.77
CA ASP A 349 -27.31 35.15 -10.93
C ASP A 349 -27.97 33.97 -11.66
N GLY A 350 -27.58 32.73 -11.33
CA GLY A 350 -28.26 31.51 -11.73
C GLY A 350 -29.18 30.97 -10.63
N SER A 351 -30.49 31.19 -10.74
CA SER A 351 -31.51 30.61 -9.83
C SER A 351 -31.40 29.08 -9.69
N SER A 352 -30.98 28.39 -10.75
CA SER A 352 -30.68 26.96 -10.74
C SER A 352 -29.50 26.58 -9.83
N LEU A 353 -28.43 27.39 -9.78
CA LEU A 353 -27.27 27.13 -8.91
C LEU A 353 -27.61 27.41 -7.45
N LEU A 354 -28.31 28.52 -7.17
CA LEU A 354 -28.83 28.81 -5.83
C LEU A 354 -29.72 27.67 -5.31
N GLY A 355 -30.62 27.15 -6.16
CA GLY A 355 -31.42 25.95 -5.85
C GLY A 355 -30.56 24.71 -5.56
N THR A 356 -29.52 24.45 -6.35
CA THR A 356 -28.56 23.36 -6.10
C THR A 356 -27.86 23.50 -4.75
N TYR A 357 -27.35 24.68 -4.40
CA TYR A 357 -26.70 24.92 -3.11
C TYR A 357 -27.68 24.78 -1.94
N ARG A 358 -28.92 25.26 -2.05
CA ARG A 358 -29.98 25.05 -1.04
C ARG A 358 -30.30 23.56 -0.81
N ILE A 359 -30.26 22.72 -1.86
CA ILE A 359 -30.42 21.26 -1.74
C ILE A 359 -29.22 20.66 -1.00
N ILE A 360 -27.98 21.04 -1.39
CA ILE A 360 -26.75 20.54 -0.76
C ILE A 360 -26.72 20.90 0.73
N PHE A 361 -26.85 22.17 1.10
CA PHE A 361 -26.83 22.66 2.48
C PHE A 361 -28.22 22.61 3.16
N SER A 362 -29.09 21.70 2.72
CA SER A 362 -30.40 21.49 3.34
C SER A 362 -30.29 21.00 4.78
N ALA A 363 -31.28 21.31 5.62
CA ALA A 363 -31.33 20.86 7.03
C ALA A 363 -31.18 19.33 7.18
N GLN A 364 -31.76 18.58 6.23
CA GLN A 364 -31.64 17.11 6.18
C GLN A 364 -30.20 16.67 5.91
N ASN A 365 -29.49 17.29 4.97
CA ASN A 365 -28.10 16.97 4.70
C ASN A 365 -27.18 17.37 5.86
N ILE A 366 -27.39 18.55 6.46
CA ILE A 366 -26.66 19.00 7.66
C ILE A 366 -26.84 17.99 8.80
N ALA A 367 -28.07 17.57 9.09
CA ALA A 367 -28.34 16.55 10.10
C ALA A 367 -27.72 15.18 9.76
N THR A 368 -27.67 14.81 8.47
CA THR A 368 -27.08 13.56 7.98
C THR A 368 -25.54 13.55 8.04
N ARG A 369 -24.89 14.71 7.84
CA ARG A 369 -23.43 14.83 7.98
C ARG A 369 -22.98 14.88 9.45
N PHE A 370 -23.81 15.46 10.33
CA PHE A 370 -23.48 15.71 11.74
C PHE A 370 -24.56 15.15 12.70
N PRO A 371 -24.77 13.82 12.76
CA PRO A 371 -25.75 13.21 13.65
C PRO A 371 -25.41 13.41 15.13
N ASP A 372 -24.13 13.35 15.49
CA ASP A 372 -23.64 13.38 16.88
C ASP A 372 -22.93 14.70 17.23
N SER A 373 -23.14 15.77 16.45
CA SER A 373 -22.45 17.05 16.61
C SER A 373 -23.41 18.24 16.44
N PRO A 374 -24.21 18.57 17.48
CA PRO A 374 -25.16 19.68 17.42
C PRO A 374 -24.48 21.02 17.10
N GLU A 375 -23.33 21.30 17.70
CA GLU A 375 -22.54 22.51 17.45
C GLU A 375 -22.20 22.73 15.97
N GLN A 376 -21.90 21.65 15.23
CA GLN A 376 -21.67 21.72 13.79
C GLN A 376 -22.99 21.88 13.01
N ARG A 377 -24.08 21.24 13.43
CA ARG A 377 -25.39 21.47 12.80
C ARG A 377 -25.81 22.92 12.92
N ASP A 378 -25.67 23.52 14.09
CA ASP A 378 -26.09 24.89 14.36
C ASP A 378 -25.20 25.89 13.61
N LYS A 379 -23.88 25.66 13.56
CA LYS A 379 -22.92 26.41 12.72
C LYS A 379 -23.32 26.37 11.23
N TRP A 380 -23.62 25.20 10.67
CA TRP A 380 -24.03 25.05 9.26
C TRP A 380 -25.47 25.53 8.96
N ASN A 381 -26.39 25.44 9.92
CA ASN A 381 -27.73 26.02 9.81
C ASN A 381 -27.66 27.55 9.73
N ALA A 382 -26.85 28.19 10.59
CA ALA A 382 -26.62 29.62 10.55
C ALA A 382 -26.01 30.06 9.21
N PHE A 383 -24.99 29.35 8.69
CA PHE A 383 -24.45 29.60 7.36
C PHE A 383 -25.51 29.53 6.25
N ARG A 384 -26.41 28.54 6.27
CA ARG A 384 -27.51 28.43 5.30
C ARG A 384 -28.42 29.67 5.36
N GLU A 385 -28.80 30.11 6.56
CA GLU A 385 -29.72 31.23 6.75
C GLU A 385 -29.07 32.59 6.42
N GLU A 386 -27.77 32.73 6.71
CA GLU A 386 -26.93 33.89 6.38
C GLU A 386 -26.68 34.04 4.87
N MET A 387 -26.30 32.93 4.20
CA MET A 387 -25.72 32.97 2.84
C MET A 387 -26.61 32.38 1.74
N LEU A 388 -27.67 31.63 2.10
CA LEU A 388 -28.62 31.01 1.16
C LEU A 388 -30.09 31.27 1.57
N PRO A 389 -30.49 32.53 1.88
CA PRO A 389 -31.86 32.86 2.28
C PRO A 389 -32.89 32.43 1.22
N THR A 390 -34.10 32.11 1.67
CA THR A 390 -35.19 31.43 0.92
C THR A 390 -35.88 32.30 -0.13
#